data_AF-A0A431FV51-F1
#
_entry.id   AF-A0A431FV51-F1
#
_cell.length_a   1.000
_cell.length_b   1.000
_cell.length_c   1.000
_cell.angle_alpha   90.00
_cell.angle_beta   90.00
_cell.angle_gamma   90.00
#
_symmetry.space_group_name_H-M   'P 1'
#
loop_
_entity.id
_entity.type
_entity.pdbx_description
1 polymer ?
#
loop_
_entity_poly.entity_id
_entity_poly.type
_entity_poly.pdbx_seq_one_letter_code
_entity_poly.pdbx_strand_id
1 'polypeptide(L)'
;MYTPQARINTTVDKLVTSPIFESGNGPHSITIEKNGTLGNAGNEGRIISISTNNSDTSTVNLSNKGTINGGVYVRNESGFNGTVTVNTFENTGQVNGYISMGAGTSQGTFNIDNFINSGTMQSKSTVVHMTNVKIKTFTNYGLIDNFKNYSLAHSLAIRDQSTVENFNNIGTIQADSTDSIYRRSKHHKKL
;
A
#
# COMPACT_ATOMS: atom_id res chain seq x y z
N MET A 1 18.21 -21.33 -20.82
CA MET A 1 18.91 -20.24 -20.11
C MET A 1 17.83 -19.39 -19.44
N TYR A 2 17.65 -19.51 -18.12
CA TYR A 2 16.82 -18.57 -17.36
C TYR A 2 17.68 -17.34 -17.10
N THR A 3 17.38 -16.22 -17.75
CA THR A 3 17.97 -14.92 -17.41
C THR A 3 17.20 -14.41 -16.19
N PRO A 4 17.84 -14.25 -15.02
CA PRO A 4 17.18 -13.64 -13.87
C PRO A 4 16.71 -12.24 -14.26
N GLN A 5 15.44 -11.93 -14.02
CA GLN A 5 14.91 -10.59 -14.22
C GLN A 5 15.67 -9.60 -13.32
N ALA A 6 16.01 -8.43 -13.88
CA ALA A 6 16.72 -7.41 -13.13
C ALA A 6 15.89 -6.99 -11.91
N ARG A 7 16.51 -7.05 -10.73
CA ARG A 7 15.90 -6.62 -9.48
C ARG A 7 16.05 -5.11 -9.34
N ILE A 8 14.94 -4.42 -9.12
CA ILE A 8 14.94 -2.98 -8.81
C ILE A 8 15.01 -2.82 -7.29
N ASN A 9 16.07 -2.20 -6.80
CA ASN A 9 16.29 -1.93 -5.38
C ASN A 9 16.58 -0.45 -5.17
N THR A 10 15.76 0.21 -4.37
CA THR A 10 15.94 1.63 -4.03
C THR A 10 16.04 1.80 -2.51
N THR A 11 17.09 2.47 -2.05
CA THR A 11 17.31 2.78 -0.62
C THR A 11 17.34 4.28 -0.40
N VAL A 12 16.62 4.77 0.61
CA VAL A 12 16.60 6.16 1.05
C VAL A 12 17.10 6.23 2.49
N ASP A 13 18.28 6.79 2.70
CA ASP A 13 18.95 6.90 4.01
C ASP A 13 19.13 8.35 4.51
N LYS A 14 18.71 9.30 3.67
CA LYS A 14 18.70 10.74 3.91
C LYS A 14 17.45 11.37 3.29
N LEU A 15 17.36 12.70 3.26
CA LEU A 15 16.30 13.39 2.53
C LEU A 15 16.43 13.17 1.02
N VAL A 16 15.37 12.63 0.42
CA VAL A 16 15.17 12.53 -1.04
C VAL A 16 13.80 13.13 -1.34
N THR A 17 13.74 14.13 -2.22
CA THR A 17 12.48 14.84 -2.53
C THR A 17 11.82 14.34 -3.81
N SER A 18 12.57 13.67 -4.68
CA SER A 18 12.05 13.08 -5.92
C SER A 18 11.21 11.84 -5.63
N PRO A 19 10.07 11.65 -6.35
CA PRO A 19 9.29 10.42 -6.26
C PRO A 19 10.06 9.19 -6.76
N ILE A 20 9.71 8.02 -6.22
CA ILE A 20 10.18 6.71 -6.69
C ILE A 20 9.05 6.08 -7.49
N PHE A 21 9.15 6.12 -8.82
CA PHE A 21 8.17 5.52 -9.73
C PHE A 21 8.84 4.38 -10.49
N GLU A 22 8.47 3.16 -10.13
CA GLU A 22 8.96 1.93 -10.73
C GLU A 22 7.86 1.26 -11.54
N SER A 23 8.26 0.59 -12.62
CA SER A 23 7.33 -0.19 -13.43
C SER A 23 7.95 -1.46 -13.98
N GLY A 24 7.09 -2.43 -14.29
CA GLY A 24 7.46 -3.64 -15.02
C GLY A 24 7.55 -4.91 -14.17
N ASN A 25 8.06 -5.94 -14.81
CA ASN A 25 8.05 -7.32 -14.34
C ASN A 25 9.21 -7.65 -13.37
N GLY A 26 9.04 -8.64 -12.52
CA GLY A 26 10.08 -9.10 -11.60
C GLY A 26 10.06 -8.42 -10.21
N PRO A 27 11.16 -8.57 -9.44
CA PRO A 27 11.20 -8.12 -8.05
C PRO A 27 11.54 -6.63 -7.89
N HIS A 28 10.74 -5.94 -7.09
CA HIS A 28 10.90 -4.55 -6.67
C HIS A 28 11.08 -4.48 -5.15
N SER A 29 12.08 -3.72 -4.68
CA SER A 29 12.33 -3.49 -3.26
C SER A 29 12.60 -2.02 -3.01
N ILE A 30 11.85 -1.42 -2.09
CA ILE A 30 12.11 -0.05 -1.62
C ILE A 30 12.30 -0.08 -0.10
N THR A 31 13.40 0.52 0.35
CA THR A 31 13.74 0.64 1.77
C THR A 31 13.94 2.11 2.12
N ILE A 32 13.18 2.60 3.10
CA ILE A 32 13.42 3.88 3.75
C ILE A 32 14.07 3.58 5.09
N GLU A 33 15.36 3.88 5.22
CA GLU A 33 16.10 3.65 6.46
C GLU A 33 15.69 4.62 7.55
N LYS A 34 16.10 4.36 8.80
CA LYS A 34 15.69 5.12 9.99
C LYS A 34 15.89 6.64 9.86
N ASN A 35 16.97 7.06 9.21
CA ASN A 35 17.28 8.48 8.98
C ASN A 35 16.81 9.00 7.61
N GLY A 36 16.21 8.13 6.80
CA GLY A 36 15.66 8.44 5.50
C GLY A 36 14.38 9.25 5.59
N THR A 37 14.25 10.23 4.71
CA THR A 37 12.99 10.95 4.49
C THR A 37 12.72 11.00 3.00
N LEU A 38 11.60 10.46 2.56
CA LEU A 38 11.17 10.53 1.18
C LEU A 38 10.01 11.52 1.02
N GLY A 39 10.20 12.54 0.19
CA GLY A 39 9.24 13.60 -0.06
C GLY A 39 9.28 14.73 0.99
N ASN A 40 8.65 15.85 0.64
CA ASN A 40 8.54 17.02 1.51
C ASN A 40 7.29 16.96 2.39
N ALA A 41 7.36 17.52 3.60
CA ALA A 41 6.20 17.65 4.48
C ALA A 41 5.04 18.36 3.77
N GLY A 42 3.82 17.87 3.98
CA GLY A 42 2.62 18.40 3.33
C GLY A 42 2.39 17.92 1.89
N ASN A 43 3.26 17.07 1.34
CA ASN A 43 2.99 16.42 0.05
C ASN A 43 1.76 15.49 0.16
N GLU A 44 0.68 15.83 -0.54
CA GLU A 44 -0.53 15.01 -0.62
C GLU A 44 -0.54 14.10 -1.87
N GLY A 45 0.46 14.27 -2.75
CA GLY A 45 0.63 13.49 -3.98
C GLY A 45 1.31 12.14 -3.75
N ARG A 46 1.33 11.32 -4.80
CA ARG A 46 2.05 10.04 -4.81
C ARG A 46 3.56 10.27 -4.78
N ILE A 47 4.26 9.65 -3.84
CA ILE A 47 5.72 9.70 -3.72
C ILE A 47 6.38 8.35 -4.00
N ILE A 48 5.66 7.24 -3.77
CA ILE A 48 6.05 5.90 -4.22
C ILE A 48 4.97 5.39 -5.16
N SER A 49 5.37 4.90 -6.33
CA SER A 49 4.50 4.18 -7.26
C SER A 49 5.21 2.96 -7.79
N ILE A 50 4.59 1.81 -7.65
CA ILE A 50 4.99 0.60 -8.35
C ILE A 50 3.80 0.19 -9.21
N SER A 51 3.99 0.22 -10.53
CA SER A 51 2.96 -0.17 -11.50
C SER A 51 3.39 -1.36 -12.35
N THR A 52 2.44 -2.25 -12.60
CA THR A 52 2.65 -3.42 -13.45
C THR A 52 1.63 -3.43 -14.58
N ASN A 53 2.08 -3.92 -15.73
CA ASN A 53 1.35 -3.79 -16.98
C ASN A 53 1.14 -5.16 -17.61
N ASN A 54 0.17 -5.25 -18.53
CA ASN A 54 -0.09 -6.46 -19.31
C ASN A 54 -0.23 -7.73 -18.42
N SER A 55 0.58 -8.74 -18.70
CA SER A 55 0.65 -10.02 -18.01
C SER A 55 1.87 -10.13 -17.07
N ASP A 56 2.41 -9.00 -16.60
CA ASP A 56 3.59 -8.99 -15.73
C ASP A 56 3.36 -9.78 -14.43
N THR A 57 4.43 -10.36 -13.90
CA THR A 57 4.44 -11.07 -12.61
C THR A 57 5.47 -10.45 -11.69
N SER A 58 5.02 -9.57 -10.80
CA SER A 58 5.94 -8.78 -9.97
C SER A 58 5.82 -9.12 -8.50
N THR A 59 6.95 -9.11 -7.81
CA THR A 59 7.01 -9.22 -6.35
C THR A 59 7.49 -7.90 -5.77
N VAL A 60 6.86 -7.45 -4.69
CA VAL A 60 7.14 -6.14 -4.10
C VAL A 60 7.47 -6.31 -2.62
N ASN A 61 8.56 -5.66 -2.19
CA ASN A 61 8.92 -5.50 -0.78
C ASN A 61 9.06 -4.01 -0.47
N LEU A 62 8.38 -3.56 0.58
CA LEU A 62 8.40 -2.18 1.04
C LEU A 62 8.70 -2.18 2.54
N SER A 63 9.85 -1.62 2.94
CA SER A 63 10.22 -1.47 4.35
C SER A 63 10.44 0.01 4.65
N ASN A 64 9.65 0.55 5.58
CA ASN A 64 9.80 1.92 6.06
C ASN A 64 10.20 1.92 7.53
N LYS A 65 11.38 2.46 7.81
CA LYS A 65 11.91 2.73 9.16
C LYS A 65 12.08 4.24 9.42
N GLY A 66 11.99 5.05 8.37
CA GLY A 66 12.14 6.50 8.40
C GLY A 66 10.80 7.22 8.21
N THR A 67 10.80 8.25 7.35
CA THR A 67 9.59 9.04 7.05
C THR A 67 9.26 9.02 5.56
N ILE A 68 7.99 8.74 5.24
CA ILE A 68 7.43 8.91 3.90
C ILE A 68 6.43 10.07 3.94
N ASN A 69 6.68 11.13 3.18
CA ASN A 69 5.77 12.25 3.00
C ASN A 69 5.14 12.19 1.60
N GLY A 70 3.92 11.65 1.54
CA GLY A 70 3.18 11.42 0.30
C GLY A 70 2.59 10.01 0.24
N GLY A 71 1.80 9.77 -0.81
CA GLY A 71 1.08 8.52 -1.01
C GLY A 71 1.98 7.38 -1.52
N VAL A 72 1.70 6.17 -1.05
CA VAL A 72 2.35 4.92 -1.48
C VAL A 72 1.38 4.10 -2.32
N TYR A 73 1.77 3.82 -3.55
CA TYR A 73 0.94 3.12 -4.52
C TYR A 73 1.61 1.84 -4.97
N VAL A 74 0.89 0.73 -4.85
CA VAL A 74 1.21 -0.51 -5.55
C VAL A 74 -0.06 -0.92 -6.29
N ARG A 75 -0.18 -0.50 -7.54
CA ARG A 75 -1.41 -0.68 -8.32
C ARG A 75 -1.07 -1.13 -9.73
N ASN A 76 -2.03 -1.82 -10.34
CA ASN A 76 -1.90 -2.24 -11.72
C ASN A 76 -2.60 -1.25 -12.65
N GLU A 77 -2.18 -1.21 -13.91
CA GLU A 77 -2.88 -0.43 -14.92
C GLU A 77 -4.19 -1.10 -15.38
N SER A 78 -5.04 -0.32 -16.06
CA SER A 78 -6.27 -0.84 -16.66
C SER A 78 -5.95 -1.97 -17.64
N GLY A 79 -6.73 -3.05 -17.60
CA GLY A 79 -6.52 -4.21 -18.47
C GLY A 79 -5.42 -5.19 -18.00
N PHE A 80 -4.76 -4.92 -16.86
CA PHE A 80 -3.81 -5.87 -16.27
C PHE A 80 -4.46 -7.22 -15.98
N ASN A 81 -3.82 -8.30 -16.44
CA ASN A 81 -4.22 -9.70 -16.23
C ASN A 81 -3.10 -10.57 -15.63
N GLY A 82 -1.98 -9.96 -15.25
CA GLY A 82 -0.85 -10.62 -14.60
C GLY A 82 -1.06 -10.86 -13.10
N THR A 83 0.06 -10.98 -12.38
CA THR A 83 0.07 -11.17 -10.91
C THR A 83 0.99 -10.17 -10.23
N VAL A 84 0.51 -9.54 -9.16
CA VAL A 84 1.36 -8.79 -8.21
C VAL A 84 1.25 -9.43 -6.85
N THR A 85 2.41 -9.71 -6.24
CA THR A 85 2.50 -10.14 -4.85
C THR A 85 3.33 -9.14 -4.06
N VAL A 86 2.72 -8.47 -3.09
CA VAL A 86 3.47 -7.76 -2.06
C VAL A 86 3.84 -8.78 -1.00
N ASN A 87 5.10 -9.23 -0.99
CA ASN A 87 5.57 -10.20 0.00
C ASN A 87 5.48 -9.58 1.41
N THR A 88 6.00 -8.37 1.54
CA THR A 88 5.93 -7.61 2.79
C THR A 88 5.80 -6.13 2.50
N PHE A 89 4.77 -5.51 3.07
CA PHE A 89 4.75 -4.09 3.40
C PHE A 89 4.95 -3.96 4.90
N GLU A 90 6.06 -3.36 5.32
CA GLU A 90 6.39 -3.13 6.72
C GLU A 90 6.58 -1.63 6.97
N ASN A 91 5.81 -1.09 7.90
CA ASN A 91 5.98 0.26 8.42
C ASN A 91 6.32 0.22 9.91
N THR A 92 7.56 0.57 10.24
CA THR A 92 8.03 0.82 11.62
C THR A 92 8.29 2.31 11.88
N GLY A 93 8.31 3.12 10.82
CA GLY A 93 8.48 4.57 10.87
C GLY A 93 7.16 5.35 10.70
N GLN A 94 7.23 6.47 9.99
CA GLN A 94 6.10 7.37 9.73
C GLN A 94 5.69 7.35 8.26
N VAL A 95 4.39 7.27 7.99
CA VAL A 95 3.79 7.56 6.68
C VAL A 95 2.80 8.72 6.84
N ASN A 96 3.10 9.83 6.17
CA ASN A 96 2.27 11.03 6.09
C ASN A 96 1.62 11.07 4.71
N GLY A 97 0.64 10.20 4.51
CA GLY A 97 -0.01 9.99 3.22
C GLY A 97 -0.86 8.74 3.22
N TYR A 98 -1.57 8.52 2.12
CA TYR A 98 -2.41 7.35 1.95
C TYR A 98 -1.63 6.23 1.24
N ILE A 99 -1.95 5.00 1.63
CA ILE A 99 -1.45 3.77 1.04
C ILE A 99 -2.57 3.19 0.20
N SER A 100 -2.28 2.92 -1.07
CA SER A 100 -3.24 2.37 -1.99
C SER A 100 -2.67 1.16 -2.71
N MET A 101 -3.25 -0.01 -2.43
CA MET A 101 -2.80 -1.27 -3.02
C MET A 101 -3.98 -2.06 -3.60
N GLY A 102 -3.70 -2.74 -4.71
CA GLY A 102 -4.64 -3.68 -5.31
C GLY A 102 -4.86 -3.48 -6.80
N ALA A 103 -5.66 -4.38 -7.39
CA ALA A 103 -5.89 -4.45 -8.83
C ALA A 103 -6.95 -3.47 -9.35
N GLY A 104 -7.62 -2.70 -8.49
CA GLY A 104 -8.67 -1.76 -8.91
C GLY A 104 -9.82 -2.50 -9.59
N THR A 105 -10.03 -2.28 -10.90
CA THR A 105 -11.04 -3.00 -11.71
C THR A 105 -10.44 -4.04 -12.66
N SER A 106 -9.12 -4.29 -12.58
CA SER A 106 -8.44 -5.26 -13.44
C SER A 106 -8.80 -6.71 -13.08
N GLN A 107 -8.57 -7.62 -14.02
CA GLN A 107 -8.79 -9.07 -13.85
C GLN A 107 -7.54 -9.79 -13.31
N GLY A 108 -6.44 -9.07 -13.11
CA GLY A 108 -5.20 -9.63 -12.61
C GLY A 108 -5.28 -9.98 -11.14
N THR A 109 -4.35 -10.82 -10.71
CA THR A 109 -4.26 -11.25 -9.31
C THR A 109 -3.43 -10.25 -8.53
N PHE A 110 -3.92 -9.82 -7.36
CA PHE A 110 -3.15 -9.02 -6.42
C PHE A 110 -3.19 -9.67 -5.04
N ASN A 111 -2.01 -10.04 -4.54
CA ASN A 111 -1.83 -10.66 -3.24
C ASN A 111 -0.97 -9.77 -2.35
N ILE A 112 -1.25 -9.79 -1.05
CA ILE A 112 -0.38 -9.25 -0.01
C ILE A 112 -0.17 -10.37 1.00
N ASP A 113 1.07 -10.85 1.13
CA ASP A 113 1.36 -11.91 2.10
C ASP A 113 1.38 -11.31 3.51
N ASN A 114 2.10 -10.20 3.70
CA ASN A 114 2.21 -9.52 4.99
C ASN A 114 2.05 -8.01 4.84
N PHE A 115 1.05 -7.46 5.51
CA PHE A 115 0.95 -6.04 5.78
C PHE A 115 1.18 -5.82 7.27
N ILE A 116 2.24 -5.13 7.64
CA ILE A 116 2.69 -4.95 9.02
C ILE A 116 2.86 -3.46 9.29
N ASN A 117 2.15 -2.95 10.30
CA ASN A 117 2.35 -1.60 10.81
C ASN A 117 2.68 -1.64 12.30
N SER A 118 3.86 -1.20 12.70
CA SER A 118 4.22 -0.91 14.10
C SER A 118 4.59 0.56 14.34
N GLY A 119 4.70 1.35 13.28
CA GLY A 119 4.86 2.79 13.34
C GLY A 119 3.53 3.53 13.23
N THR A 120 3.57 4.72 12.61
CA THR A 120 2.40 5.59 12.44
C THR A 120 2.09 5.78 10.97
N MET A 121 0.81 5.65 10.62
CA MET A 121 0.28 5.97 9.30
C MET A 121 -0.87 6.95 9.47
N GLN A 122 -0.74 8.10 8.84
CA GLN A 122 -1.68 9.20 9.00
C GLN A 122 -1.97 9.86 7.65
N SER A 123 -3.24 10.14 7.40
CA SER A 123 -3.68 10.84 6.20
C SER A 123 -4.93 11.65 6.49
N LYS A 124 -5.05 12.79 5.79
CA LYS A 124 -6.30 13.56 5.77
C LYS A 124 -7.42 12.82 5.01
N SER A 125 -7.05 11.90 4.12
CA SER A 125 -7.98 11.04 3.38
C SER A 125 -7.90 9.61 3.93
N THR A 126 -8.49 8.64 3.23
CA THR A 126 -8.40 7.25 3.62
C THR A 126 -6.94 6.83 3.78
N VAL A 127 -6.53 6.31 4.94
CA VAL A 127 -5.11 6.04 5.22
C VAL A 127 -4.65 4.80 4.48
N VAL A 128 -5.37 3.69 4.60
CA VAL A 128 -5.06 2.44 3.88
C VAL A 128 -6.25 2.04 3.03
N HIS A 129 -6.06 2.00 1.71
CA HIS A 129 -7.11 1.68 0.74
C HIS A 129 -6.74 0.44 -0.08
N MET A 130 -7.50 -0.63 0.14
CA MET A 130 -7.29 -1.96 -0.43
C MET A 130 -8.46 -2.34 -1.35
N THR A 131 -8.18 -2.58 -2.63
CA THR A 131 -9.22 -2.88 -3.65
C THR A 131 -8.86 -4.07 -4.52
N ASN A 132 -9.72 -5.10 -4.57
CA ASN A 132 -9.47 -6.34 -5.30
C ASN A 132 -8.10 -6.97 -4.94
N VAL A 133 -7.89 -7.20 -3.65
CA VAL A 133 -6.64 -7.78 -3.12
C VAL A 133 -6.92 -8.91 -2.13
N LYS A 134 -6.14 -9.99 -2.23
CA LYS A 134 -6.15 -11.08 -1.25
C LYS A 134 -5.01 -10.84 -0.26
N ILE A 135 -5.36 -10.55 0.99
CA ILE A 135 -4.41 -10.31 2.07
C ILE A 135 -4.35 -11.57 2.93
N LYS A 136 -3.17 -12.17 3.04
CA LYS A 136 -2.97 -13.32 3.92
C LYS A 136 -2.91 -12.88 5.38
N THR A 137 -2.06 -11.91 5.69
CA THR A 137 -1.93 -11.38 7.05
C THR A 137 -1.92 -9.86 7.06
N PHE A 138 -2.84 -9.27 7.80
CA PHE A 138 -2.82 -7.87 8.18
C PHE A 138 -2.54 -7.76 9.67
N THR A 139 -1.45 -7.10 10.04
CA THR A 139 -1.05 -6.90 11.43
C THR A 139 -0.82 -5.42 11.72
N ASN A 140 -1.53 -4.89 12.71
CA ASN A 140 -1.33 -3.54 13.21
C ASN A 140 -0.97 -3.56 14.70
N TYR A 141 0.24 -3.12 15.03
CA TYR A 141 0.74 -2.84 16.37
C TYR A 141 0.77 -1.32 16.66
N GLY A 142 0.83 -0.49 15.62
CA GLY A 142 0.99 0.94 15.72
C GLY A 142 -0.31 1.74 15.55
N LEU A 143 -0.18 2.93 14.98
CA LEU A 143 -1.31 3.84 14.73
C LEU A 143 -1.67 3.90 13.24
N ILE A 144 -2.97 3.75 12.94
CA ILE A 144 -3.57 4.08 11.64
C ILE A 144 -4.69 5.09 11.90
N ASP A 145 -4.47 6.33 11.46
CA ASP A 145 -5.30 7.45 11.92
C ASP A 145 -5.70 8.39 10.78
N ASN A 146 -7.00 8.45 10.54
CA ASN A 146 -7.64 9.44 9.68
C ASN A 146 -8.06 10.63 10.55
N PHE A 147 -7.19 11.64 10.62
CA PHE A 147 -7.28 12.77 11.54
C PHE A 147 -8.02 14.00 10.97
N LYS A 148 -8.84 13.82 9.91
CA LYS A 148 -9.66 14.92 9.36
C LYS A 148 -11.05 14.45 8.95
N ASN A 149 -12.01 15.34 9.18
CA ASN A 149 -13.44 15.13 8.93
C ASN A 149 -13.81 15.26 7.44
N TYR A 150 -13.35 14.32 6.61
CA TYR A 150 -13.92 14.11 5.28
C TYR A 150 -14.92 12.95 5.37
N SER A 151 -16.18 13.21 5.03
CA SER A 151 -17.32 12.31 5.26
C SER A 151 -17.24 10.92 4.58
N LEU A 152 -16.20 10.66 3.77
CA LEU A 152 -15.98 9.40 3.05
C LEU A 152 -14.56 8.84 3.25
N ALA A 153 -13.75 9.42 4.15
CA ALA A 153 -12.39 8.98 4.43
C ALA A 153 -12.37 8.01 5.60
N HIS A 154 -11.66 6.89 5.47
CA HIS A 154 -11.57 5.83 6.49
C HIS A 154 -10.12 5.51 6.86
N SER A 155 -9.84 5.03 8.05
CA SER A 155 -8.46 4.66 8.39
C SER A 155 -8.03 3.40 7.65
N LEU A 156 -8.90 2.39 7.58
CA LEU A 156 -8.69 1.20 6.78
C LEU A 156 -9.93 0.90 5.95
N ALA A 157 -9.79 0.92 4.62
CA ALA A 157 -10.86 0.58 3.68
C ALA A 157 -10.49 -0.69 2.89
N ILE A 158 -11.25 -1.76 3.09
CA ILE A 158 -11.14 -3.04 2.38
C ILE A 158 -12.35 -3.21 1.47
N ARG A 159 -12.18 -3.02 0.17
CA ARG A 159 -13.30 -2.86 -0.77
C ARG A 159 -13.32 -3.89 -1.89
N ASP A 160 -14.49 -3.98 -2.48
CA ASP A 160 -14.83 -4.78 -3.66
C ASP A 160 -14.59 -6.28 -3.41
N GLN A 161 -13.68 -6.92 -4.15
CA GLN A 161 -13.40 -8.36 -4.01
C GLN A 161 -12.26 -8.66 -3.03
N SER A 162 -11.85 -7.68 -2.22
CA SER A 162 -10.75 -7.88 -1.29
C SER A 162 -11.12 -8.83 -0.14
N THR A 163 -10.16 -9.66 0.26
CA THR A 163 -10.28 -10.59 1.40
C THR A 163 -9.08 -10.42 2.34
N VAL A 164 -9.29 -10.68 3.63
CA VAL A 164 -8.22 -10.80 4.63
C VAL A 164 -8.39 -12.13 5.33
N GLU A 165 -7.36 -13.00 5.30
CA GLU A 165 -7.41 -14.29 5.98
C GLU A 165 -7.18 -14.11 7.49
N ASN A 166 -6.11 -13.42 7.86
CA ASN A 166 -5.75 -13.16 9.26
C ASN A 166 -5.68 -11.66 9.52
N PHE A 167 -6.53 -11.18 10.42
CA PHE A 167 -6.58 -9.77 10.81
C PHE A 167 -6.22 -9.64 12.30
N ASN A 168 -5.02 -9.12 12.57
CA ASN A 168 -4.48 -8.96 13.92
C ASN A 168 -4.30 -7.48 14.23
N ASN A 169 -5.14 -6.91 15.08
CA ASN A 169 -4.98 -5.54 15.53
C ASN A 169 -4.73 -5.49 17.04
N ILE A 170 -3.51 -5.09 17.41
CA ILE A 170 -3.09 -4.84 18.79
C ILE A 170 -2.87 -3.32 19.01
N GLY A 171 -2.65 -2.57 17.93
CA GLY A 171 -2.56 -1.12 17.94
C GLY A 171 -3.90 -0.41 17.80
N THR A 172 -3.84 0.84 17.34
CA THR A 172 -5.01 1.72 17.17
C THR A 172 -5.35 1.91 15.69
N ILE A 173 -6.63 1.76 15.36
CA ILE A 173 -7.20 2.17 14.07
C ILE A 173 -8.39 3.07 14.38
N GLN A 174 -8.27 4.37 14.09
CA GLN A 174 -9.27 5.37 14.47
C GLN A 174 -9.52 6.36 13.35
N ALA A 175 -10.76 6.79 13.17
CA ALA A 175 -11.15 7.85 12.24
C ALA A 175 -12.07 8.86 12.96
N ASP A 176 -11.93 10.14 12.65
CA ASP A 176 -12.64 11.20 13.37
C ASP A 176 -14.15 11.29 13.06
N SER A 177 -14.58 10.86 11.87
CA SER A 177 -15.92 11.21 11.34
C SER A 177 -16.62 10.12 10.56
N THR A 178 -16.03 8.92 10.50
CA THR A 178 -16.49 7.79 9.72
C THR A 178 -16.12 6.49 10.42
N ASP A 179 -16.51 5.35 9.83
CA ASP A 179 -16.00 4.07 10.27
C ASP A 179 -14.47 4.01 10.15
N SER A 180 -13.78 3.72 11.26
CA SER A 180 -12.33 3.49 11.27
C SER A 180 -11.92 2.35 10.34
N ILE A 181 -12.73 1.29 10.29
CA ILE A 181 -12.57 0.15 9.39
C ILE A 181 -13.83 0.04 8.53
N TYR A 182 -13.68 0.28 7.23
CA TYR A 182 -14.75 0.20 6.26
C TYR A 182 -14.59 -0.98 5.33
N ARG A 183 -15.62 -1.84 5.27
CA ARG A 183 -15.68 -2.97 4.33
C ARG A 183 -16.86 -2.82 3.39
N ARG A 184 -16.60 -2.86 2.08
CA ARG A 184 -17.65 -2.88 1.05
C ARG A 184 -17.44 -4.04 0.12
N SER A 185 -18.38 -4.99 0.06
CA SER A 185 -18.37 -6.03 -0.96
C SER A 185 -19.12 -5.57 -2.21
N LYS A 186 -18.61 -5.89 -3.41
CA LYS A 186 -19.43 -5.80 -4.64
C LYS A 186 -20.36 -7.01 -4.68
N HIS A 187 -21.65 -6.80 -4.42
CA HIS A 187 -22.66 -7.79 -4.78
C HIS A 187 -22.73 -7.90 -6.31
N HIS A 188 -22.26 -9.01 -6.86
CA HIS A 188 -22.68 -9.40 -8.21
C HIS A 188 -24.19 -9.68 -8.12
N LYS A 189 -25.02 -8.74 -8.60
CA LYS A 189 -26.39 -9.07 -8.99
C LYS A 189 -26.24 -10.17 -10.04
N LYS A 190 -26.59 -11.41 -9.68
CA LYS A 190 -26.83 -12.46 -10.67
C LYS A 190 -27.97 -11.95 -11.56
N LEU A 191 -27.69 -11.77 -12.84
CA LEU A 191 -28.72 -11.68 -13.89
C LEU A 191 -29.24 -13.10 -14.14
#